data_AF-A0A8S1UAN8-F1
#
_entry.id   AF-A0A8S1UAN8-F1
#
_cell.length_a   1.000
_cell.length_b   1.000
_cell.length_c   1.000
_cell.angle_alpha   90.00
_cell.angle_beta   90.00
_cell.angle_gamma   90.00
#
_symmetry.space_group_name_H-M   'P 1'
#
loop_
_entity.id
_entity.type
_entity.pdbx_description
1 polymer ?
#
loop_
_entity_poly.entity_id
_entity_poly.type
_entity_poly.pdbx_seq_one_letter_code
_entity_poly.pdbx_strand_id
1 'polypeptide(L)'
;MEHHLYIEKITEERRIRDEQFLRRTQRLQEEERNKEQSLQKLESIRLQQLKELQDSRRLQSKLNISFIQLKSDERNQKVKEQNKRVKQLLEKFRQEKLQQETQKKQLEEQREEEIKQKLLQIKDKFKVLSTDEIKEHQNQYKKYQEEHYQQLENLRVQKKLQDTYFSQQVQSRIRSRTYQSQLEMMKEEEQKRKESEERLRNQIKHRFAYDQIVKENFLPKISHSIDQSTHTIINKKQQNQISPIKSDSKILGNQYLRQIRKLPKRPRIQSQMGVDQSSSSTLRRDYLSEIRQYSKRKTPQAPIDIKLQADMLERESRQAYTKNKLKGDQLLMDSIKQKMLLLEI
;
A
#
# COMPACT_ATOMS: atom_id res chain seq x y z
N MET A 1 181.36 15.15 25.25
CA MET A 1 180.44 15.43 24.11
C MET A 1 179.23 14.50 24.09
N GLU A 2 179.34 13.22 24.46
CA GLU A 2 178.21 12.25 24.34
C GLU A 2 177.00 12.53 25.24
N HIS A 3 177.20 13.09 26.45
CA HIS A 3 176.09 13.45 27.35
C HIS A 3 175.18 14.55 26.81
N HIS A 4 175.70 15.48 25.98
CA HIS A 4 174.89 16.55 25.40
C HIS A 4 173.93 16.03 24.31
N LEU A 5 174.43 15.13 23.46
CA LEU A 5 173.63 14.49 22.40
C LEU A 5 172.50 13.60 22.97
N TYR A 6 172.73 12.95 24.12
CA TYR A 6 171.70 12.16 24.80
C TYR A 6 170.60 13.03 25.40
N ILE A 7 170.95 14.17 26.00
CA ILE A 7 169.99 15.15 26.53
C ILE A 7 169.15 15.74 25.39
N GLU A 8 169.78 16.13 24.27
CA GLU A 8 169.08 16.62 23.08
C GLU A 8 168.09 15.60 22.51
N LYS A 9 168.49 14.33 22.43
CA LYS A 9 167.62 13.25 21.96
C LYS A 9 166.40 13.03 22.87
N ILE A 10 166.60 13.08 24.20
CA ILE A 10 165.49 12.99 25.16
C ILE A 10 164.56 14.20 25.06
N THR A 11 165.10 15.41 24.86
CA THR A 11 164.27 16.61 24.69
C THR A 11 163.49 16.60 23.39
N GLU A 12 164.08 16.09 22.31
CA GLU A 12 163.40 15.95 21.00
C GLU A 12 162.31 14.87 21.05
N GLU A 13 162.56 13.73 21.70
CA GLU A 13 161.54 12.68 21.91
C GLU A 13 160.39 13.16 22.81
N ARG A 14 160.67 13.99 23.82
CA ARG A 14 159.62 14.65 24.62
C ARG A 14 158.82 15.62 23.76
N ARG A 15 159.47 16.46 22.95
CA ARG A 15 158.81 17.40 22.04
C ARG A 15 157.90 16.70 21.04
N ILE A 16 158.36 15.62 20.43
CA ILE A 16 157.55 14.80 19.50
C ILE A 16 156.36 14.17 20.22
N ARG A 17 156.55 13.66 21.44
CA ARG A 17 155.46 13.10 22.26
C ARG A 17 154.43 14.16 22.62
N ASP A 18 154.87 15.35 23.00
CA ASP A 18 154.01 16.47 23.36
C ASP A 18 153.25 16.99 22.13
N GLU A 19 153.89 17.08 20.96
CA GLU A 19 153.22 17.42 19.69
C GLU A 19 152.21 16.35 19.26
N GLN A 20 152.53 15.06 19.40
CA GLN A 20 151.58 13.98 19.13
C GLN A 20 150.40 14.00 20.09
N PHE A 21 150.65 14.29 21.37
CA PHE A 21 149.59 14.48 22.36
C PHE A 21 148.70 15.68 22.01
N LEU A 22 149.29 16.81 21.63
CA LEU A 22 148.56 18.00 21.19
C LEU A 22 147.71 17.74 19.94
N ARG A 23 148.27 17.05 18.94
CA ARG A 23 147.52 16.69 17.71
C ARG A 23 146.37 15.72 18.03
N ARG A 24 146.57 14.79 18.97
CA ARG A 24 145.53 13.86 19.40
C ARG A 24 144.41 14.58 20.16
N THR A 25 144.74 15.50 21.07
CA THR A 25 143.73 16.28 21.79
C THR A 25 142.98 17.23 20.88
N GLN A 26 143.65 17.87 19.90
CA GLN A 26 142.99 18.69 18.88
C GLN A 26 141.99 17.89 18.04
N ARG A 27 142.37 16.69 17.56
CA ARG A 27 141.45 15.81 16.80
C ARG A 27 140.25 15.37 17.64
N LEU A 28 140.46 15.01 18.92
CA LEU A 28 139.35 14.65 19.81
C LEU A 28 138.40 15.83 20.04
N GLN A 29 138.93 17.05 20.22
CA GLN A 29 138.10 18.26 20.35
C GLN A 29 137.34 18.60 19.05
N GLU A 30 137.93 18.37 17.88
CA GLU A 30 137.24 18.54 16.59
C GLU A 30 136.15 17.47 16.39
N GLU A 31 136.41 16.22 16.77
CA GLU A 31 135.40 15.15 16.74
C GLU A 31 134.24 15.45 17.70
N GLU A 32 134.51 15.95 18.90
CA GLU A 32 133.48 16.37 19.85
C GLU A 32 132.65 17.54 19.30
N ARG A 33 133.28 18.58 18.75
CA ARG A 33 132.56 19.69 18.11
C ARG A 33 131.71 19.23 16.91
N ASN A 34 132.23 18.32 16.09
CA ASN A 34 131.49 17.77 14.95
C ASN A 34 130.30 16.90 15.39
N LYS A 35 130.46 16.13 16.47
CA LYS A 35 129.37 15.37 17.09
C LYS A 35 128.30 16.29 17.67
N GLU A 36 128.69 17.33 18.41
CA GLU A 36 127.77 18.35 18.94
C GLU A 36 126.98 19.06 17.83
N GLN A 37 127.66 19.49 16.76
CA GLN A 37 127.00 20.11 15.61
C GLN A 37 126.03 19.14 14.91
N SER A 38 126.39 17.86 14.81
CA SER A 38 125.53 16.84 14.21
C SER A 38 124.30 16.58 15.08
N LEU A 39 124.46 16.53 16.41
CA LEU A 39 123.36 16.40 17.36
C LEU A 39 122.43 17.62 17.31
N GLN A 40 122.96 18.83 17.25
CA GLN A 40 122.15 20.06 17.10
C GLN A 40 121.34 20.07 15.79
N LYS A 41 121.93 19.60 14.68
CA LYS A 41 121.21 19.45 13.40
C LYS A 41 120.12 18.39 13.47
N LEU A 42 120.38 17.26 14.13
CA LEU A 42 119.36 16.22 14.33
C LEU A 42 118.21 16.71 15.21
N GLU A 43 118.53 17.46 16.27
CA GLU A 43 117.53 18.03 17.17
C GLU A 43 116.67 19.09 16.46
N SER A 44 117.27 19.95 15.63
CA SER A 44 116.51 20.93 14.85
C SER A 44 115.57 20.27 13.82
N ILE A 45 116.04 19.22 13.12
CA ILE A 45 115.20 18.43 12.21
C ILE A 45 114.05 17.76 12.98
N ARG A 46 114.34 17.17 14.14
CA ARG A 46 113.31 16.53 14.97
C ARG A 46 112.26 17.53 15.47
N LEU A 47 112.67 18.72 15.90
CA LEU A 47 111.76 19.80 16.32
C LEU A 47 110.91 20.28 15.14
N GLN A 48 111.49 20.41 13.95
CA GLN A 48 110.75 20.77 12.74
C GLN A 48 109.70 19.70 12.40
N GLN A 49 110.05 18.42 12.40
CA GLN A 49 109.12 17.31 12.15
C GLN A 49 107.98 17.29 13.18
N LEU A 50 108.28 17.51 14.47
CA LEU A 50 107.25 17.60 15.51
C LEU A 50 106.29 18.77 15.28
N LYS A 51 106.80 19.92 14.84
CA LYS A 51 105.99 21.09 14.51
C LYS A 51 105.08 20.82 13.30
N GLU A 52 105.62 20.22 12.23
CA GLU A 52 104.85 19.83 11.04
C GLU A 52 103.74 18.82 11.39
N LEU A 53 104.04 17.82 12.23
CA LEU A 53 103.04 16.88 12.72
C LEU A 53 101.95 17.56 13.56
N GLN A 54 102.33 18.51 14.42
CA GLN A 54 101.37 19.27 15.22
C GLN A 54 100.46 20.14 14.33
N ASP A 55 101.03 20.81 13.33
CA ASP A 55 100.29 21.65 12.40
C ASP A 55 99.38 20.80 11.49
N SER A 56 99.84 19.61 11.05
CA SER A 56 99.00 18.66 10.32
C SER A 56 97.82 18.16 11.17
N ARG A 57 98.02 17.84 12.45
CA ARG A 57 96.94 17.44 13.36
C ARG A 57 95.95 18.57 13.60
N ARG A 58 96.44 19.80 13.75
CA ARG A 58 95.58 21.00 13.88
C ARG A 58 94.75 21.22 12.62
N LEU A 59 95.36 21.08 11.44
CA LEU A 59 94.66 21.21 10.16
C LEU A 59 93.59 20.13 10.02
N GLN A 60 93.90 18.87 10.32
CA GLN A 60 92.95 17.76 10.28
C GLN A 60 91.77 18.00 11.24
N SER A 61 92.03 18.47 12.46
CA SER A 61 90.98 18.82 13.42
C SER A 61 90.05 19.92 12.88
N LYS A 62 90.62 20.99 12.30
CA LYS A 62 89.84 22.06 11.66
C LYS A 62 88.98 21.53 10.51
N LEU A 63 89.54 20.70 9.63
CA LEU A 63 88.83 20.09 8.52
C LEU A 63 87.68 19.19 9.00
N ASN A 64 87.91 18.41 10.06
CA ASN A 64 86.87 17.57 10.66
C ASN A 64 85.73 18.41 11.25
N ILE A 65 86.03 19.50 11.95
CA ILE A 65 85.01 20.42 12.47
C ILE A 65 84.20 21.03 11.33
N SER A 66 84.86 21.53 10.28
CA SER A 66 84.18 22.07 9.10
C SER A 66 83.31 21.03 8.40
N PHE A 67 83.77 19.79 8.29
CA PHE A 67 82.99 18.70 7.69
C PHE A 67 81.73 18.37 8.51
N ILE A 68 81.87 18.27 9.83
CA ILE A 68 80.73 18.04 10.74
C ILE A 68 79.72 19.19 10.63
N GLN A 69 80.20 20.44 10.57
CA GLN A 69 79.36 21.61 10.44
C GLN A 69 78.61 21.64 9.11
N LEU A 70 79.29 21.39 7.99
CA LEU A 70 78.65 21.27 6.67
C LEU A 70 77.57 20.17 6.65
N LYS A 71 77.84 19.01 7.25
CA LYS A 71 76.85 17.93 7.35
C LYS A 71 75.66 18.29 8.24
N SER A 72 75.90 19.03 9.32
CA SER A 72 74.85 19.57 10.18
C SER A 72 73.97 20.58 9.42
N ASP A 73 74.59 21.49 8.69
CA ASP A 73 73.89 22.52 7.91
C ASP A 73 73.07 21.90 6.77
N GLU A 74 73.61 20.90 6.05
CA GLU A 74 72.86 20.12 5.05
C GLU A 74 71.62 19.45 5.66
N ARG A 75 71.74 18.83 6.84
CA ARG A 75 70.60 18.21 7.54
C ARG A 75 69.58 19.26 7.96
N ASN A 76 70.02 20.38 8.51
CA ASN A 76 69.16 21.48 8.93
C ASN A 76 68.39 22.08 7.75
N GLN A 77 69.05 22.24 6.60
CA GLN A 77 68.39 22.69 5.37
C GLN A 77 67.32 21.69 4.90
N LYS A 78 67.63 20.39 4.87
CA LYS A 78 66.65 19.35 4.52
C LYS A 78 65.43 19.36 5.45
N VAL A 79 65.64 19.49 6.76
CA VAL A 79 64.54 19.60 7.74
C VAL A 79 63.72 20.86 7.52
N LYS A 80 64.35 22.01 7.24
CA LYS A 80 63.64 23.25 6.90
C LYS A 80 62.78 23.11 5.64
N GLU A 81 63.30 22.47 4.60
CA GLU A 81 62.53 22.20 3.38
C GLU A 81 61.37 21.24 3.61
N GLN A 82 61.58 20.15 4.35
CA GLN A 82 60.52 19.21 4.72
C GLN A 82 59.42 19.92 5.53
N ASN A 83 59.79 20.71 6.54
CA ASN A 83 58.84 21.49 7.33
C ASN A 83 58.06 22.49 6.47
N LYS A 84 58.71 23.13 5.48
CA LYS A 84 58.04 24.01 4.53
C LYS A 84 57.00 23.25 3.69
N ARG A 85 57.36 22.06 3.18
CA ARG A 85 56.42 21.20 2.41
C ARG A 85 55.24 20.73 3.26
N VAL A 86 55.49 20.32 4.50
CA VAL A 86 54.43 19.91 5.45
C VAL A 86 53.48 21.08 5.74
N LYS A 87 54.02 22.29 6.00
CA LYS A 87 53.18 23.48 6.21
C LYS A 87 52.30 23.78 4.99
N GLN A 88 52.86 23.72 3.78
CA GLN A 88 52.11 23.93 2.54
C GLN A 88 51.02 22.85 2.33
N LEU A 89 51.30 21.58 2.65
CA LEU A 89 50.32 20.49 2.58
C LEU A 89 49.18 20.70 3.59
N LEU A 90 49.51 21.05 4.83
CA LEU A 90 48.50 21.34 5.86
C LEU A 90 47.61 22.52 5.49
N GLU A 91 48.19 23.56 4.89
CA GLU A 91 47.44 24.73 4.43
C GLU A 91 46.49 24.39 3.27
N LYS A 92 46.96 23.60 2.29
CA LYS A 92 46.10 23.06 1.24
C LYS A 92 44.96 22.21 1.80
N PHE A 93 45.25 21.32 2.75
CA PHE A 93 44.24 20.47 3.37
C PHE A 93 43.19 21.30 4.14
N ARG A 94 43.61 22.37 4.82
CA ARG A 94 42.69 23.32 5.48
C ARG A 94 41.80 24.04 4.46
N GLN A 95 42.35 24.51 3.35
CA GLN A 95 41.59 25.17 2.29
C GLN A 95 40.58 24.21 1.65
N GLU A 96 41.00 22.99 1.34
CA GLU A 96 40.14 21.96 0.76
C GLU A 96 39.00 21.58 1.71
N LYS A 97 39.29 21.39 3.00
CA LYS A 97 38.25 21.13 4.01
C LYS A 97 37.26 22.27 4.12
N LEU A 98 37.74 23.52 4.10
CA LEU A 98 36.87 24.70 4.16
C LEU A 98 35.99 24.81 2.90
N GLN A 99 36.54 24.52 1.71
CA GLN A 99 35.76 24.44 0.48
C GLN A 99 34.68 23.36 0.55
N GLN A 100 35.02 22.16 1.02
CA GLN A 100 34.05 21.06 1.20
C GLN A 100 32.93 21.45 2.18
N GLU A 101 33.26 22.09 3.31
CA GLU A 101 32.27 22.58 4.27
C GLU A 101 31.35 23.65 3.66
N THR A 102 31.90 24.59 2.87
CA THR A 102 31.08 25.61 2.18
C THR A 102 30.16 25.00 1.13
N GLN A 103 30.66 24.04 0.33
CA GLN A 103 29.85 23.34 -0.67
C GLN A 103 28.73 22.54 0.00
N LYS A 104 29.02 21.88 1.12
CA LYS A 104 28.01 21.14 1.89
C LYS A 104 26.92 22.06 2.43
N LYS A 105 27.28 23.22 2.98
CA LYS A 105 26.31 24.22 3.46
C LYS A 105 25.42 24.75 2.33
N GLN A 106 26.01 25.07 1.17
CA GLN A 106 25.23 25.51 0.00
C GLN A 106 24.25 24.43 -0.48
N LEU A 107 24.68 23.16 -0.49
CA LEU A 107 23.81 22.03 -0.81
C LEU A 107 22.68 21.84 0.22
N GLU A 108 22.95 22.04 1.50
CA GLU A 108 21.94 22.00 2.56
C GLU A 108 20.92 23.15 2.40
N GLU A 109 21.38 24.38 2.15
CA GLU A 109 20.51 25.54 1.90
C GLU A 109 19.61 25.32 0.68
N GLN A 110 20.15 24.84 -0.45
CA GLN A 110 19.36 24.51 -1.64
C GLN A 110 18.29 23.44 -1.35
N ARG A 111 18.62 22.41 -0.56
CA ARG A 111 17.66 21.39 -0.15
C ARG A 111 16.56 21.95 0.74
N GLU A 112 16.89 22.85 1.67
CA GLU A 112 15.90 23.51 2.51
C GLU A 112 14.95 24.40 1.69
N GLU A 113 15.46 25.13 0.70
CA GLU A 113 14.63 25.93 -0.21
C GLU A 113 13.70 25.04 -1.06
N GLU A 114 14.19 23.92 -1.59
CA GLU A 114 13.39 22.96 -2.32
C GLU A 114 12.26 22.37 -1.44
N ILE A 115 12.58 22.04 -0.19
CA ILE A 115 11.59 21.57 0.79
C ILE A 115 10.55 22.66 1.07
N LYS A 116 10.96 23.92 1.29
CA LYS A 116 10.04 25.05 1.48
C LYS A 116 9.11 25.23 0.29
N GLN A 117 9.63 25.16 -0.93
CA GLN A 117 8.81 25.24 -2.15
C GLN A 117 7.82 24.07 -2.25
N LYS A 118 8.25 22.84 -1.97
CA LYS A 118 7.36 21.67 -1.95
C LYS A 118 6.28 21.81 -0.89
N LEU A 119 6.61 22.30 0.30
CA LEU A 119 5.63 22.56 1.36
C LEU A 119 4.63 23.63 0.96
N LEU A 120 5.07 24.68 0.25
CA LEU A 120 4.16 25.71 -0.29
C LEU A 120 3.21 25.12 -1.35
N GLN A 121 3.73 24.31 -2.28
CA GLN A 121 2.91 23.60 -3.26
C GLN A 121 1.91 22.64 -2.62
N ILE A 122 2.32 21.94 -1.55
CA ILE A 122 1.42 21.11 -0.75
C ILE A 122 0.35 21.99 -0.10
N LYS A 123 0.73 23.11 0.51
CA LYS A 123 -0.23 24.05 1.12
C LYS A 123 -1.24 24.59 0.11
N ASP A 124 -0.82 24.87 -1.13
CA ASP A 124 -1.70 25.32 -2.20
C ASP A 124 -2.62 24.20 -2.71
N LYS A 125 -2.11 22.96 -2.83
CA LYS A 125 -2.91 21.78 -3.19
C LYS A 125 -3.91 21.38 -2.11
N PHE A 126 -3.53 21.54 -0.85
CA PHE A 126 -4.37 21.39 0.32
C PHE A 126 -4.93 22.74 0.76
N LYS A 127 -5.28 23.63 -0.19
CA LYS A 127 -6.15 24.77 0.10
C LYS A 127 -7.39 24.19 0.78
N VAL A 128 -7.41 24.32 2.11
CA VAL A 128 -8.57 24.01 2.92
C VAL A 128 -9.63 24.95 2.41
N LEU A 129 -10.67 24.38 1.79
CA LEU A 129 -11.82 25.16 1.35
C LEU A 129 -12.22 26.07 2.51
N SER A 130 -12.31 27.37 2.22
CA SER A 130 -12.73 28.34 3.22
C SER A 130 -14.11 27.93 3.76
N THR A 131 -14.44 28.37 4.97
CA THR A 131 -15.74 28.06 5.58
C THR A 131 -16.91 28.50 4.69
N ASP A 132 -16.69 29.52 3.85
CA ASP A 132 -17.71 30.04 2.94
C ASP A 132 -17.83 29.20 1.67
N GLU A 133 -16.71 28.72 1.09
CA GLU A 133 -16.72 27.74 0.00
C GLU A 133 -17.38 26.42 0.43
N ILE A 134 -17.13 25.96 1.67
CA ILE A 134 -17.78 24.78 2.23
C ILE A 134 -19.30 24.99 2.35
N LYS A 135 -19.73 26.16 2.84
CA LYS A 135 -21.17 26.50 2.93
C LYS A 135 -21.81 26.57 1.55
N GLU A 136 -21.12 27.13 0.57
CA GLU A 136 -21.62 27.23 -0.81
C GLU A 136 -21.80 25.83 -1.42
N HIS A 137 -20.81 24.95 -1.28
CA HIS A 137 -20.93 23.55 -1.71
C HIS A 137 -22.04 22.79 -0.98
N GLN A 138 -22.23 23.01 0.33
CA GLN A 138 -23.34 22.42 1.08
C GLN A 138 -24.70 22.91 0.58
N ASN A 139 -24.82 24.19 0.25
CA ASN A 139 -26.05 24.77 -0.29
C ASN A 139 -26.36 24.25 -1.69
N GLN A 140 -25.36 24.15 -2.56
CA GLN A 140 -25.50 23.55 -3.89
C GLN A 140 -25.94 22.09 -3.79
N TYR A 141 -25.34 21.33 -2.87
CA TYR A 141 -25.69 19.93 -2.65
C TYR A 141 -27.13 19.77 -2.13
N LYS A 142 -27.57 20.61 -1.18
CA LYS A 142 -28.97 20.63 -0.71
C LYS A 142 -29.94 20.92 -1.85
N LYS A 143 -29.65 21.92 -2.68
CA LYS A 143 -30.47 22.27 -3.84
C LYS A 143 -30.59 21.09 -4.81
N TYR A 144 -29.49 20.41 -5.10
CA TYR A 144 -29.48 19.22 -5.95
C TYR A 144 -30.32 18.08 -5.35
N GLN A 145 -30.25 17.86 -4.04
CA GLN A 145 -31.07 16.87 -3.35
C GLN A 145 -32.57 17.19 -3.44
N GLU A 146 -32.95 18.45 -3.27
CA GLU A 146 -34.33 18.92 -3.39
C GLU A 146 -34.86 18.74 -4.82
N GLU A 147 -34.08 19.13 -5.83
CA GLU A 147 -34.43 18.95 -7.24
C GLU A 147 -34.61 17.46 -7.58
N HIS A 148 -33.71 16.60 -7.14
CA HIS A 148 -33.82 15.15 -7.35
C HIS A 148 -35.04 14.55 -6.64
N TYR A 149 -35.36 15.01 -5.42
CA TYR A 149 -36.55 14.57 -4.71
C TYR A 149 -37.84 14.97 -5.43
N GLN A 150 -37.91 16.22 -5.93
CA GLN A 150 -39.05 16.69 -6.73
C GLN A 150 -39.22 15.88 -8.02
N GLN A 151 -38.14 15.57 -8.73
CA GLN A 151 -38.18 14.73 -9.92
C GLN A 151 -38.72 13.32 -9.62
N LEU A 152 -38.28 12.70 -8.51
CA LEU A 152 -38.79 11.40 -8.07
C LEU A 152 -40.28 11.45 -7.72
N GLU A 153 -40.74 12.51 -7.06
CA GLU A 153 -42.16 12.63 -6.71
C GLU A 153 -43.03 12.86 -7.96
N ASN A 154 -42.56 13.65 -8.93
CA ASN A 154 -43.23 13.81 -10.22
C ASN A 154 -43.36 12.47 -10.96
N LEU A 155 -42.29 11.66 -11.00
CA LEU A 155 -42.32 10.33 -11.59
C LEU A 155 -43.30 9.39 -10.87
N ARG A 156 -43.37 9.46 -9.53
CA ARG A 156 -44.36 8.68 -8.75
C ARG A 156 -45.80 9.08 -9.07
N VAL A 157 -46.07 10.38 -9.19
CA VAL A 157 -47.41 10.88 -9.54
C VAL A 157 -47.80 10.44 -10.95
N GLN A 158 -46.89 10.56 -11.92
CA GLN A 158 -47.13 10.07 -13.29
C GLN A 158 -47.42 8.58 -13.33
N LYS A 159 -46.65 7.76 -12.60
CA LYS A 159 -46.88 6.31 -12.50
C LYS A 159 -48.24 6.00 -11.89
N LYS A 160 -48.64 6.69 -10.81
CA LYS A 160 -49.97 6.52 -10.19
C LYS A 160 -51.10 6.82 -11.18
N LEU A 161 -50.97 7.88 -12.00
CA LEU A 161 -51.95 8.23 -13.03
C LEU A 161 -52.03 7.17 -14.13
N GLN A 162 -50.89 6.60 -14.53
CA GLN A 162 -50.85 5.51 -15.50
C GLN A 162 -51.52 4.24 -14.96
N ASP A 163 -51.24 3.89 -13.71
CA ASP A 163 -51.81 2.72 -13.04
C ASP A 163 -53.34 2.87 -12.86
N THR A 164 -53.83 4.06 -12.51
CA THR A 164 -55.28 4.32 -12.42
C THR A 164 -55.95 4.26 -13.79
N TYR A 165 -55.34 4.84 -14.83
CA TYR A 165 -55.86 4.75 -16.19
C TYR A 165 -55.94 3.30 -16.69
N PHE A 166 -54.89 2.52 -16.48
CA PHE A 166 -54.87 1.10 -16.83
C PHE A 166 -55.93 0.30 -16.05
N SER A 167 -56.06 0.54 -14.74
CA SER A 167 -57.09 -0.09 -13.90
C SER A 167 -58.50 0.22 -14.40
N GLN A 168 -58.78 1.48 -14.77
CA GLN A 168 -60.07 1.87 -15.33
C GLN A 168 -60.36 1.18 -16.67
N GLN A 169 -59.37 1.07 -17.55
CA GLN A 169 -59.52 0.34 -18.82
C GLN A 169 -59.77 -1.17 -18.62
N VAL A 170 -59.08 -1.80 -17.66
CA VAL A 170 -59.30 -3.22 -17.34
C VAL A 170 -60.71 -3.41 -16.78
N GLN A 171 -61.15 -2.54 -15.86
CA GLN A 171 -62.50 -2.60 -15.30
C GLN A 171 -63.58 -2.39 -16.37
N SER A 172 -63.40 -1.45 -17.30
CA SER A 172 -64.37 -1.22 -18.38
C SER A 172 -64.48 -2.42 -19.32
N ARG A 173 -63.35 -3.04 -19.68
CA ARG A 173 -63.33 -4.27 -20.49
C ARG A 173 -64.02 -5.44 -19.79
N ILE A 174 -63.79 -5.60 -18.48
CA ILE A 174 -64.47 -6.64 -17.69
C ILE A 174 -65.98 -6.39 -17.69
N ARG A 175 -66.43 -5.16 -17.40
CA ARG A 175 -67.86 -4.80 -17.42
C ARG A 175 -68.51 -5.06 -18.78
N SER A 176 -67.83 -4.70 -19.86
CA SER A 176 -68.32 -4.94 -21.23
C SER A 176 -68.48 -6.42 -21.54
N ARG A 177 -67.48 -7.25 -21.19
CA ARG A 177 -67.55 -8.72 -21.36
C ARG A 177 -68.66 -9.34 -20.51
N THR A 178 -68.82 -8.92 -19.26
CA THR A 178 -69.91 -9.43 -18.41
C THR A 178 -71.28 -9.05 -18.95
N TYR A 179 -71.42 -7.84 -19.51
CA TYR A 179 -72.66 -7.40 -20.11
C TYR A 179 -72.99 -8.19 -21.40
N GLN A 180 -71.99 -8.42 -22.26
CA GLN A 180 -72.15 -9.30 -23.44
C GLN A 180 -72.56 -10.72 -23.05
N SER A 181 -71.90 -11.31 -22.05
CA SER A 181 -72.26 -12.65 -21.57
C SER A 181 -73.68 -12.71 -21.00
N GLN A 182 -74.15 -11.68 -20.30
CA GLN A 182 -75.54 -11.60 -19.84
C GLN A 182 -76.53 -11.53 -21.00
N LEU A 183 -76.23 -10.74 -22.05
CA LEU A 183 -77.04 -10.68 -23.26
C LEU A 183 -77.10 -12.04 -23.98
N GLU A 184 -75.98 -12.75 -24.07
CA GLU A 184 -75.93 -14.10 -24.67
C GLU A 184 -76.78 -15.11 -23.89
N MET A 185 -76.69 -15.12 -22.55
CA MET A 185 -77.51 -15.98 -21.70
C MET A 185 -79.01 -15.70 -21.89
N MET A 186 -79.42 -14.44 -21.98
CA MET A 186 -80.83 -14.10 -22.24
C MET A 186 -81.30 -14.57 -23.61
N LYS A 187 -80.47 -14.43 -24.66
CA LYS A 187 -80.79 -14.96 -26.00
C LYS A 187 -80.91 -16.47 -26.00
N GLU A 188 -80.00 -17.18 -25.32
CA GLU A 188 -80.04 -18.63 -25.20
C GLU A 188 -81.29 -19.10 -24.44
N GLU A 189 -81.67 -18.40 -23.37
CA GLU A 189 -82.89 -18.69 -22.62
C GLU A 189 -84.16 -18.45 -23.47
N GLU A 190 -84.22 -17.36 -24.22
CA GLU A 190 -85.32 -17.07 -25.14
C GLU A 190 -85.43 -18.15 -26.24
N GLN A 191 -84.30 -18.62 -26.76
CA GLN A 191 -84.27 -19.69 -27.76
C GLN A 191 -84.75 -21.03 -27.17
N LYS A 192 -84.31 -21.39 -25.96
CA LYS A 192 -84.82 -22.56 -25.23
C LYS A 192 -86.33 -22.48 -25.00
N ARG A 193 -86.87 -21.29 -24.70
CA ARG A 193 -88.32 -21.08 -24.59
C ARG A 193 -89.02 -21.36 -25.91
N LYS A 194 -88.54 -20.79 -27.02
CA LYS A 194 -89.10 -21.03 -28.36
C LYS A 194 -89.09 -22.52 -28.74
N GLU A 195 -87.97 -23.21 -28.52
CA GLU A 195 -87.86 -24.65 -28.76
C GLU A 195 -88.84 -25.47 -27.90
N SER A 196 -89.02 -25.08 -26.63
CA SER A 196 -89.96 -25.75 -25.72
C SER A 196 -91.42 -25.55 -26.16
N GLU A 197 -91.78 -24.34 -26.63
CA GLU A 197 -93.10 -24.05 -27.18
C GLU A 197 -93.35 -24.83 -28.47
N GLU A 198 -92.34 -24.94 -29.34
CA GLU A 198 -92.43 -25.71 -30.58
C GLU A 198 -92.61 -27.21 -30.30
N ARG A 199 -91.86 -27.77 -29.33
CA ARG A 199 -92.05 -29.15 -28.87
C ARG A 199 -93.48 -29.37 -28.35
N LEU A 200 -94.00 -28.44 -27.56
CA LEU A 200 -95.38 -28.52 -27.05
C LEU A 200 -96.40 -28.47 -28.19
N ARG A 201 -96.22 -27.56 -29.16
CA ARG A 201 -97.08 -27.50 -30.36
C ARG A 201 -97.06 -28.81 -31.14
N ASN A 202 -95.90 -29.44 -31.30
CA ASN A 202 -95.78 -30.72 -32.00
C ASN A 202 -96.46 -31.85 -31.21
N GLN A 203 -96.30 -31.91 -29.88
CA GLN A 203 -97.01 -32.87 -29.04
C GLN A 203 -98.54 -32.72 -29.14
N ILE A 204 -99.04 -31.48 -29.13
CA ILE A 204 -100.47 -31.19 -29.30
C ILE A 204 -100.94 -31.66 -30.68
N LYS A 205 -100.20 -31.36 -31.76
CA LYS A 205 -100.51 -31.85 -33.11
C LYS A 205 -100.58 -33.38 -33.18
N HIS A 206 -99.60 -34.08 -32.63
CA HIS A 206 -99.59 -35.55 -32.59
C HIS A 206 -100.78 -36.11 -31.81
N ARG A 207 -101.16 -35.48 -30.69
CA ARG A 207 -102.33 -35.88 -29.90
C ARG A 207 -103.62 -35.72 -30.69
N PHE A 208 -103.80 -34.58 -31.39
CA PHE A 208 -104.96 -34.38 -32.26
C PHE A 208 -105.00 -35.40 -33.42
N ALA A 209 -103.86 -35.73 -34.02
CA ALA A 209 -103.78 -36.77 -35.05
C ALA A 209 -104.18 -38.15 -34.51
N TYR A 210 -103.69 -38.50 -33.31
CA TYR A 210 -104.08 -39.74 -32.63
C TYR A 210 -105.58 -39.78 -32.32
N ASP A 211 -106.15 -38.68 -31.80
CA ASP A 211 -107.59 -38.59 -31.52
C ASP A 211 -108.43 -38.73 -32.80
N GLN A 212 -107.96 -38.22 -33.95
CA GLN A 212 -108.61 -38.46 -35.24
C GLN A 212 -108.53 -39.94 -35.65
N ILE A 213 -107.36 -40.59 -35.52
CA ILE A 213 -107.20 -42.03 -35.80
C ILE A 213 -108.14 -42.87 -34.92
N VAL A 214 -108.28 -42.53 -33.63
CA VAL A 214 -109.22 -43.22 -32.72
C VAL A 214 -110.67 -43.01 -33.15
N LYS A 215 -111.03 -41.80 -33.55
CA LYS A 215 -112.38 -41.48 -34.09
C LYS A 215 -112.70 -42.25 -35.36
N GLU A 216 -111.76 -42.39 -36.28
CA GLU A 216 -112.00 -43.08 -37.55
C GLU A 216 -111.99 -44.60 -37.40
N ASN A 217 -111.11 -45.17 -36.57
CA ASN A 217 -110.89 -46.62 -36.51
C ASN A 217 -111.58 -47.36 -35.37
N PHE A 218 -111.92 -46.69 -34.26
CA PHE A 218 -112.44 -47.36 -33.05
C PHE A 218 -113.87 -46.92 -32.66
N LEU A 219 -114.30 -45.71 -33.01
CA LEU A 219 -115.65 -45.24 -32.70
C LEU A 219 -116.79 -45.84 -33.55
N PRO A 220 -116.60 -46.31 -34.81
CA PRO A 220 -117.67 -47.01 -35.53
C PRO A 220 -118.01 -48.39 -34.97
N LYS A 221 -117.20 -48.95 -34.06
CA LYS A 221 -117.36 -50.31 -33.52
C LYS A 221 -118.01 -50.38 -32.13
N ILE A 222 -118.38 -49.24 -31.53
CA ILE A 222 -119.05 -49.19 -30.22
C ILE A 222 -120.55 -48.86 -30.35
N SER A 223 -121.04 -48.53 -31.55
CA SER A 223 -122.47 -48.21 -31.74
C SER A 223 -123.41 -49.43 -31.76
N HIS A 224 -122.91 -50.67 -31.65
CA HIS A 224 -123.72 -51.89 -31.64
C HIS A 224 -123.36 -52.84 -30.50
N SER A 225 -123.19 -52.34 -29.28
CA SER A 225 -123.42 -53.15 -28.07
C SER A 225 -123.33 -52.27 -26.83
N ILE A 226 -124.36 -52.39 -25.97
CA ILE A 226 -124.50 -51.87 -24.60
C ILE A 226 -125.44 -50.67 -24.51
N ASP A 227 -126.71 -51.00 -24.72
CA ASP A 227 -127.82 -50.52 -23.92
C ASP A 227 -127.87 -51.33 -22.60
N GLN A 228 -128.42 -50.71 -21.55
CA GLN A 228 -128.85 -51.31 -20.26
C GLN A 228 -127.77 -51.67 -19.21
N SER A 229 -127.46 -50.72 -18.31
CA SER A 229 -127.60 -50.92 -16.85
C SER A 229 -127.28 -49.64 -16.07
N THR A 230 -128.33 -49.10 -15.46
CA THR A 230 -128.42 -48.34 -14.20
C THR A 230 -127.15 -48.16 -13.35
N HIS A 231 -127.02 -46.93 -12.82
CA HIS A 231 -126.56 -46.57 -11.47
C HIS A 231 -125.64 -47.55 -10.74
N THR A 232 -124.41 -47.13 -10.39
CA THR A 232 -123.98 -46.87 -8.99
C THR A 232 -122.45 -46.78 -8.79
N ILE A 233 -122.01 -45.82 -7.93
CA ILE A 233 -120.85 -45.87 -6.98
C ILE A 233 -119.45 -45.77 -7.68
N ILE A 234 -118.48 -44.90 -7.38
CA ILE A 234 -117.81 -44.55 -6.10
C ILE A 234 -117.01 -43.22 -6.22
N ASN A 235 -117.19 -42.34 -5.24
CA ASN A 235 -116.24 -41.30 -4.82
C ASN A 235 -114.86 -41.89 -4.44
N LYS A 236 -113.76 -41.44 -5.03
CA LYS A 236 -112.44 -41.49 -4.38
C LYS A 236 -111.71 -40.15 -4.49
N LYS A 237 -111.79 -39.39 -3.40
CA LYS A 237 -110.78 -38.41 -3.00
C LYS A 237 -109.46 -39.16 -2.70
N GLN A 238 -108.39 -38.79 -3.37
CA GLN A 238 -107.00 -38.92 -2.89
C GLN A 238 -106.27 -37.64 -3.35
N GLN A 239 -106.14 -36.61 -2.50
CA GLN A 239 -104.95 -36.38 -1.67
C GLN A 239 -103.64 -36.72 -2.39
N ASN A 240 -103.12 -35.76 -3.16
CA ASN A 240 -101.69 -35.58 -3.29
C ASN A 240 -101.36 -34.11 -2.98
N GLN A 241 -100.78 -33.95 -1.79
CA GLN A 241 -100.23 -32.71 -1.28
C GLN A 241 -99.06 -32.29 -2.19
N ILE A 242 -99.17 -31.16 -2.88
CA ILE A 242 -98.00 -30.44 -3.37
C ILE A 242 -97.61 -29.47 -2.25
N SER A 243 -96.56 -29.86 -1.53
CA SER A 243 -95.94 -29.09 -0.45
C SER A 243 -95.47 -27.70 -0.91
N PRO A 244 -95.46 -26.68 -0.03
CA PRO A 244 -95.02 -25.33 -0.39
C PRO A 244 -93.52 -25.35 -0.71
N ILE A 245 -93.16 -24.81 -1.87
CA ILE A 245 -91.77 -24.56 -2.26
C ILE A 245 -91.18 -23.56 -1.26
N LYS A 246 -90.45 -24.06 -0.26
CA LYS A 246 -89.67 -23.26 0.69
C LYS A 246 -88.43 -22.73 -0.03
N SER A 247 -88.20 -21.45 0.21
CA SER A 247 -87.11 -20.62 -0.30
C SER A 247 -85.71 -21.08 0.15
N ASP A 248 -84.97 -21.73 -0.74
CA ASP A 248 -83.53 -22.02 -0.58
C ASP A 248 -82.62 -20.91 -1.16
N SER A 249 -83.03 -19.65 -1.03
CA SER A 249 -82.24 -18.48 -1.45
C SER A 249 -81.22 -17.99 -0.40
N LYS A 250 -81.13 -18.63 0.78
CA LYS A 250 -80.26 -18.18 1.90
C LYS A 250 -78.95 -18.95 2.07
N ILE A 251 -78.70 -20.02 1.32
CA ILE A 251 -77.53 -20.88 1.53
C ILE A 251 -76.34 -20.48 0.62
N LEU A 252 -76.60 -19.92 -0.56
CA LEU A 252 -75.51 -19.58 -1.50
C LEU A 252 -74.76 -18.28 -1.11
N GLY A 253 -75.44 -17.30 -0.50
CA GLY A 253 -74.82 -16.04 -0.05
C GLY A 253 -73.84 -16.20 1.12
N ASN A 254 -74.00 -17.25 1.93
CA ASN A 254 -73.18 -17.48 3.12
C ASN A 254 -71.89 -18.26 2.86
N GLN A 255 -71.77 -18.96 1.71
CA GLN A 255 -70.52 -19.62 1.34
C GLN A 255 -69.49 -18.65 0.75
N TYR A 256 -69.93 -17.64 -0.02
CA TYR A 256 -69.03 -16.61 -0.57
C TYR A 256 -68.46 -15.67 0.52
N LEU A 257 -69.24 -15.33 1.56
CA LEU A 257 -68.78 -14.51 2.68
C LEU A 257 -67.74 -15.20 3.59
N ARG A 258 -67.74 -16.54 3.65
CA ARG A 258 -66.76 -17.30 4.46
C ARG A 258 -65.39 -17.45 3.78
N GLN A 259 -65.30 -17.33 2.46
CA GLN A 259 -64.02 -17.38 1.75
C GLN A 259 -63.23 -16.06 1.79
N ILE A 260 -63.91 -14.91 1.94
CA ILE A 260 -63.24 -13.58 1.97
C ILE A 260 -62.59 -13.27 3.34
N ARG A 261 -62.93 -13.98 4.42
CA ARG A 261 -62.39 -13.75 5.78
C ARG A 261 -61.13 -14.54 6.15
N LYS A 262 -60.46 -15.19 5.19
CA LYS A 262 -59.14 -15.83 5.42
C LYS A 262 -58.04 -15.17 4.58
N LEU A 263 -57.80 -13.88 4.82
CA LEU A 263 -56.51 -13.26 4.47
C LEU A 263 -55.57 -13.40 5.69
N PRO A 264 -54.27 -13.71 5.49
CA PRO A 264 -53.31 -13.78 6.58
C PRO A 264 -53.21 -12.41 7.27
N LYS A 265 -53.33 -12.42 8.61
CA LYS A 265 -53.17 -11.26 9.48
C LYS A 265 -51.77 -10.67 9.27
N ARG A 266 -51.69 -9.35 9.04
CA ARG A 266 -50.45 -8.57 9.12
C ARG A 266 -49.77 -8.82 10.47
N PRO A 267 -48.44 -8.93 10.55
CA PRO A 267 -47.74 -9.03 11.84
C PRO A 267 -47.96 -7.74 12.63
N ARG A 268 -48.48 -7.91 13.85
CA ARG A 268 -48.76 -6.86 14.81
C ARG A 268 -47.43 -6.49 15.49
N ILE A 269 -46.88 -5.32 15.16
CA ILE A 269 -45.77 -4.74 15.92
C ILE A 269 -46.33 -4.38 17.29
N GLN A 270 -45.93 -5.13 18.33
CA GLN A 270 -46.17 -4.74 19.72
C GLN A 270 -45.08 -3.75 20.12
N SER A 271 -45.46 -2.49 20.31
CA SER A 271 -44.68 -1.52 21.05
C SER A 271 -44.77 -1.87 22.54
N GLN A 272 -43.72 -2.45 23.10
CA GLN A 272 -43.49 -2.41 24.55
C GLN A 272 -42.50 -1.28 24.82
N MET A 273 -43.03 -0.19 25.36
CA MET A 273 -42.26 0.85 26.02
C MET A 273 -41.93 0.30 27.42
N GLY A 274 -40.70 -0.18 27.58
CA GLY A 274 -40.14 -0.65 28.84
C GLY A 274 -38.71 -0.14 28.91
N VAL A 275 -38.53 0.99 29.60
CA VAL A 275 -37.24 1.56 29.95
C VAL A 275 -36.64 0.67 31.03
N ASP A 276 -35.58 -0.03 30.69
CA ASP A 276 -34.58 -0.49 31.67
C ASP A 276 -33.19 -0.33 31.04
N GLN A 277 -32.38 0.51 31.69
CA GLN A 277 -31.01 0.78 31.29
C GLN A 277 -30.14 -0.45 31.54
N SER A 278 -29.68 -1.10 30.47
CA SER A 278 -28.39 -1.78 30.45
C SER A 278 -27.86 -1.92 29.01
N SER A 279 -26.63 -1.43 28.84
CA SER A 279 -25.68 -1.62 27.73
C SER A 279 -26.08 -2.54 26.55
N SER A 280 -26.38 -1.87 25.43
CA SER A 280 -26.55 -2.41 24.08
C SER A 280 -25.36 -3.26 23.60
N SER A 281 -25.59 -4.56 23.38
CA SER A 281 -24.70 -5.44 22.59
C SER A 281 -25.41 -6.45 21.68
N THR A 282 -26.74 -6.34 21.52
CA THR A 282 -27.55 -7.31 20.75
C THR A 282 -27.81 -6.93 19.28
N LEU A 283 -27.50 -5.71 18.84
CA LEU A 283 -27.71 -5.28 17.44
C LEU A 283 -26.78 -5.94 16.40
N ARG A 284 -25.80 -6.76 16.81
CA ARG A 284 -24.89 -7.44 15.86
C ARG A 284 -25.30 -8.87 15.48
N ARG A 285 -26.27 -9.48 16.16
CA ARG A 285 -26.58 -10.92 15.94
C ARG A 285 -27.68 -11.15 14.89
N ASP A 286 -28.60 -10.21 14.72
CA ASP A 286 -29.78 -10.43 13.86
C ASP A 286 -29.53 -10.09 12.37
N TYR A 287 -28.58 -9.20 12.07
CA TYR A 287 -28.18 -8.89 10.68
C TYR A 287 -27.40 -10.03 10.01
N LEU A 288 -26.69 -10.87 10.79
CA LEU A 288 -25.92 -11.99 10.24
C LEU A 288 -26.77 -13.25 9.96
N SER A 289 -27.96 -13.35 10.54
CA SER A 289 -28.91 -14.44 10.25
C SER A 289 -29.70 -14.21 8.97
N GLU A 290 -30.03 -12.97 8.61
CA GLU A 290 -30.68 -12.66 7.33
C GLU A 290 -29.71 -12.89 6.15
N ILE A 291 -28.44 -12.53 6.29
CA ILE A 291 -27.43 -12.74 5.22
C ILE A 291 -27.24 -14.23 4.91
N ARG A 292 -27.36 -15.12 5.91
CA ARG A 292 -27.20 -16.57 5.71
C ARG A 292 -28.38 -17.26 5.03
N GLN A 293 -29.59 -16.70 5.08
CA GLN A 293 -30.75 -17.31 4.44
C GLN A 293 -30.88 -16.96 2.94
N TYR A 294 -30.24 -15.89 2.47
CA TYR A 294 -30.21 -15.54 1.04
C TYR A 294 -29.05 -16.17 0.25
N SER A 295 -28.06 -16.77 0.92
CA SER A 295 -26.90 -17.41 0.25
C SER A 295 -27.21 -18.75 -0.45
N LYS A 296 -28.43 -19.29 -0.34
CA LYS A 296 -28.84 -20.52 -1.06
C LYS A 296 -29.60 -20.27 -2.36
N ARG A 297 -29.80 -19.02 -2.77
CA ARG A 297 -30.31 -18.71 -4.12
C ARG A 297 -29.12 -18.37 -5.00
N LYS A 298 -28.94 -19.17 -6.06
CA LYS A 298 -27.96 -18.99 -7.14
C LYS A 298 -27.81 -17.49 -7.46
N THR A 299 -26.71 -16.90 -7.03
CA THR A 299 -26.33 -15.55 -7.44
C THR A 299 -25.83 -15.60 -8.88
N PRO A 300 -26.15 -14.60 -9.71
CA PRO A 300 -25.55 -14.49 -11.03
C PRO A 300 -24.04 -14.25 -10.86
N GLN A 301 -23.25 -14.91 -11.71
CA GLN A 301 -21.80 -14.81 -11.80
C GLN A 301 -21.34 -13.36 -11.58
N ALA A 302 -20.64 -13.06 -10.48
CA ALA A 302 -19.95 -11.79 -10.35
C ALA A 302 -18.88 -11.70 -11.46
N PRO A 303 -18.60 -10.52 -12.03
CA PRO A 303 -17.56 -10.38 -13.04
C PRO A 303 -16.24 -10.82 -12.43
N ILE A 304 -15.56 -11.75 -13.12
CA ILE A 304 -14.29 -12.39 -12.73
C ILE A 304 -13.22 -11.33 -12.36
N ASP A 305 -13.35 -10.12 -12.89
CA ASP A 305 -12.41 -9.00 -12.73
C ASP A 305 -12.26 -8.46 -11.31
N ILE A 306 -13.33 -8.41 -10.50
CA ILE A 306 -13.26 -7.79 -9.15
C ILE A 306 -12.46 -8.68 -8.19
N LYS A 307 -12.61 -10.01 -8.32
CA LYS A 307 -11.88 -10.97 -7.50
C LYS A 307 -10.40 -11.02 -7.89
N LEU A 308 -10.11 -10.92 -9.19
CA LEU A 308 -8.74 -10.88 -9.70
C LEU A 308 -8.00 -9.60 -9.26
N GLN A 309 -8.69 -8.44 -9.29
CA GLN A 309 -8.13 -7.17 -8.82
C GLN A 309 -7.81 -7.17 -7.32
N ALA A 310 -8.67 -7.77 -6.49
CA ALA A 310 -8.43 -7.90 -5.06
C ALA A 310 -7.21 -8.79 -4.75
N ASP A 311 -7.08 -9.93 -5.43
CA ASP A 311 -5.94 -10.83 -5.27
C ASP A 311 -4.61 -10.20 -5.76
N MET A 312 -4.65 -9.35 -6.80
CA MET A 312 -3.48 -8.61 -7.26
C MET A 312 -3.02 -7.56 -6.25
N LEU A 313 -3.94 -6.77 -5.69
CA LEU A 313 -3.64 -5.79 -4.65
C LEU A 313 -3.08 -6.45 -3.37
N GLU A 314 -3.61 -7.61 -2.98
CA GLU A 314 -3.08 -8.35 -1.83
C GLU A 314 -1.66 -8.88 -2.10
N ARG A 315 -1.35 -9.34 -3.32
CA ARG A 315 0.02 -9.74 -3.69
C ARG A 315 0.98 -8.56 -3.74
N GLU A 316 0.57 -7.43 -4.31
CA GLU A 316 1.40 -6.22 -4.39
C GLU A 316 1.71 -5.65 -3.00
N SER A 317 0.72 -5.60 -2.11
CA SER A 317 0.92 -5.14 -0.73
C SER A 317 1.88 -6.05 0.05
N ARG A 318 1.77 -7.38 -0.09
CA ARG A 318 2.70 -8.34 0.52
C ARG A 318 4.12 -8.19 -0.03
N GLN A 319 4.27 -8.02 -1.34
CA GLN A 319 5.57 -7.79 -1.97
C GLN A 319 6.21 -6.46 -1.53
N ALA A 320 5.42 -5.39 -1.44
CA ALA A 320 5.87 -4.10 -0.94
C ALA A 320 6.32 -4.17 0.53
N TYR A 321 5.58 -4.88 1.37
CA TYR A 321 5.94 -5.12 2.76
C TYR A 321 7.27 -5.88 2.88
N THR A 322 7.47 -6.94 2.09
CA THR A 322 8.73 -7.69 2.09
C THR A 322 9.92 -6.88 1.56
N LYS A 323 9.75 -6.08 0.50
CA LYS A 323 10.82 -5.22 -0.05
C LYS A 323 11.22 -4.11 0.92
N ASN A 324 10.24 -3.50 1.60
CA ASN A 324 10.52 -2.45 2.58
C ASN A 324 11.17 -3.01 3.85
N LYS A 325 10.78 -4.21 4.29
CA LYS A 325 11.43 -4.90 5.41
C LYS A 325 12.88 -5.27 5.08
N LEU A 326 13.14 -5.83 3.90
CA LEU A 326 14.50 -6.13 3.43
C LEU A 326 15.38 -4.87 3.32
N LYS A 327 14.83 -3.74 2.84
CA LYS A 327 15.55 -2.46 2.83
C LYS A 327 15.85 -1.92 4.24
N GLY A 328 14.90 -2.04 5.16
CA GLY A 328 15.08 -1.65 6.56
C GLY A 328 16.16 -2.46 7.26
N ASP A 329 16.15 -3.78 7.07
CA ASP A 329 17.13 -4.70 7.64
C ASP A 329 18.54 -4.46 7.06
N GLN A 330 18.64 -4.14 5.75
CA GLN A 330 19.91 -3.77 5.11
C GLN A 330 20.50 -2.48 5.69
N LEU A 331 19.68 -1.43 5.84
CA LEU A 331 20.10 -0.15 6.41
C LEU A 331 20.51 -0.27 7.89
N LEU A 332 19.82 -1.13 8.65
CA LEU A 332 20.17 -1.43 10.03
C LEU A 332 21.54 -2.14 10.10
N MET A 333 21.78 -3.13 9.25
CA MET A 333 23.06 -3.85 9.19
C MET A 333 24.22 -2.95 8.77
N ASP A 334 24.01 -2.03 7.82
CA ASP A 334 25.03 -1.07 7.40
C ASP A 334 25.33 -0.04 8.52
N SER A 335 24.32 0.38 9.27
CA SER A 335 24.50 1.23 10.46
C SER A 335 25.28 0.52 11.58
N ILE A 336 25.00 -0.77 11.81
CA ILE A 336 25.73 -1.60 12.78
C ILE A 336 27.19 -1.76 12.35
N LYS A 337 27.45 -2.02 11.06
CA LYS A 337 28.82 -2.12 10.53
C LYS A 337 29.60 -0.81 10.69
N GLN A 338 28.98 0.34 10.39
CA GLN A 338 29.63 1.64 10.61
C GLN A 338 29.96 1.89 12.09
N LYS A 339 29.04 1.52 13.01
CA LYS A 339 29.28 1.67 14.45
C LYS A 339 30.38 0.72 14.96
N MET A 340 30.44 -0.50 14.46
CA MET A 340 31.51 -1.46 14.79
C MET A 340 32.88 -0.96 14.31
N LEU A 341 32.96 -0.40 13.09
CA LEU A 341 34.20 0.12 12.52
C LEU A 341 34.72 1.37 13.25
N LEU A 342 33.81 2.15 13.86
CA LEU A 342 34.15 3.27 14.74
C LEU A 342 34.62 2.83 16.14
N LEU A 343 34.37 1.57 16.54
CA LEU A 343 34.82 1.01 17.82
C LEU A 343 36.16 0.27 17.70
N GLU A 344 36.60 -0.07 16.49
CA GLU A 344 37.91 -0.67 16.20
C GLU A 344 39.03 0.37 15.98
N ILE A 345 38.69 1.67 15.92
CA ILE A 345 39.61 2.82 15.90
C ILE A 345 39.71 3.39 17.31
#